data_AF-D7FQ59-F1
#
_entry.id   AF-D7FQ59-F1
#
_cell.length_a   1.000
_cell.length_b   1.000
_cell.length_c   1.000
_cell.angle_alpha   90.00
_cell.angle_beta   90.00
_cell.angle_gamma   90.00
#
_symmetry.space_group_name_H-M   'P 1'
#
loop_
_entity.id
_entity.type
_entity.pdbx_description
1 polymer ?
#
loop_
_entity_poly.entity_id
_entity_poly.type
_entity_poly.pdbx_seq_one_letter_code
_entity_poly.pdbx_strand_id
1 'polypeptide(L)'
;MSASQEESQGMTTAAEESQDTPGDSFDDTQELKEQEEEEEGGGKKKKGKKKKAELPIFTKRDPIDRVPFPSTGTTFTVLSWNVNGVRATAKKGLEPLRRMVEKEMPDIVCLQETKIQEKDVEALRAQDILPGYASEWSCSRTKLGYSGTAVFFTKQSDPWKGDGGGIDATGNGLPSDEPARKKLKQGKISTFFSPKPSKKSAKGSAPESETPTRAPAAEPATSAAASTNSADSLPGGRSGFKVLSVRFGIGGDSKHNNEGRSITVEYEKFFVVTVYVPNSGEKLVRLDYRTKEWDVALKAYVESLEAQGKPVVLNGDLNVAHLDLDIYNRGAKHLPKNAATTKEERDSFDSWVNGGKVSDAFRRLHPDAEGAYTYWSVRTGARPVNRGLRLDYFVCSNAVFEDGAAGGGQAKATARRAKGSAPKGKGATGAKGMVVHDCFMLDEATVGVSDHCPIGITLRST
;
A
#
# COMPACT_ATOMS: atom_id res chain seq x y z
N MET A 1 -61.32 -28.76 -7.05
CA MET A 1 -60.12 -28.01 -7.46
C MET A 1 -59.43 -27.55 -6.19
N SER A 2 -58.20 -28.00 -6.00
CA SER A 2 -57.37 -27.87 -4.81
C SER A 2 -56.95 -26.42 -4.57
N ALA A 3 -57.14 -25.93 -3.34
CA ALA A 3 -56.49 -24.72 -2.85
C ALA A 3 -55.07 -25.09 -2.41
N SER A 4 -54.06 -24.67 -3.17
CA SER A 4 -52.65 -24.76 -2.82
C SER A 4 -52.31 -23.68 -1.79
N GLN A 5 -51.95 -24.12 -0.58
CA GLN A 5 -51.31 -23.28 0.43
C GLN A 5 -49.87 -22.99 -0.02
N GLU A 6 -49.50 -21.71 -0.11
CA GLU A 6 -48.10 -21.27 -0.18
C GLU A 6 -47.51 -21.32 1.24
N GLU A 7 -46.64 -22.29 1.50
CA GLU A 7 -45.72 -22.24 2.63
C GLU A 7 -44.56 -21.31 2.30
N SER A 8 -44.53 -20.13 2.93
CA SER A 8 -43.36 -19.27 2.97
C SER A 8 -42.33 -19.86 3.94
N GLN A 9 -41.42 -20.71 3.45
CA GLN A 9 -40.23 -21.09 4.20
C GLN A 9 -39.22 -19.95 4.11
N GLY A 10 -39.17 -19.13 5.16
CA GLY A 10 -38.12 -18.14 5.39
C GLY A 10 -36.78 -18.84 5.51
N MET A 11 -35.96 -18.74 4.47
CA MET A 11 -34.57 -19.16 4.51
C MET A 11 -33.78 -18.09 5.29
N THR A 12 -33.67 -18.28 6.61
CA THR A 12 -32.74 -17.53 7.44
C THR A 12 -31.32 -17.91 7.02
N THR A 13 -30.70 -17.09 6.17
CA THR A 13 -29.26 -17.15 5.93
C THR A 13 -28.57 -16.72 7.21
N ALA A 14 -28.13 -17.71 7.99
CA ALA A 14 -27.20 -17.49 9.09
C ALA A 14 -25.93 -16.87 8.49
N ALA A 15 -25.69 -15.62 8.81
CA ALA A 15 -24.40 -14.99 8.59
C ALA A 15 -23.40 -15.73 9.48
N GLU A 16 -22.66 -16.68 8.90
CA GLU A 16 -21.47 -17.23 9.55
C GLU A 16 -20.51 -16.06 9.80
N GLU A 17 -20.27 -15.79 11.08
CA GLU A 17 -19.19 -14.93 11.57
C GLU A 17 -17.85 -15.53 11.10
N SER A 18 -17.40 -15.14 9.90
CA SER A 18 -16.00 -15.28 9.51
C SER A 18 -15.18 -14.27 10.34
N GLN A 19 -14.57 -14.81 11.38
CA GLN A 19 -13.56 -14.11 12.17
C GLN A 19 -12.29 -13.95 11.32
N ASP A 20 -12.28 -13.07 10.33
CA ASP A 20 -11.00 -12.52 9.84
C ASP A 20 -10.38 -11.78 11.02
N THR A 21 -9.36 -12.41 11.63
CA THR A 21 -8.52 -11.82 12.67
C THR A 21 -7.53 -10.83 12.04
N PRO A 22 -6.92 -9.93 12.82
CA PRO A 22 -6.12 -8.84 12.26
C PRO A 22 -4.77 -9.36 11.72
N GLY A 23 -4.55 -9.31 10.40
CA GLY A 23 -3.22 -9.38 9.78
C GLY A 23 -2.91 -10.55 8.84
N ASP A 24 -3.87 -11.43 8.50
CA ASP A 24 -3.61 -12.54 7.57
C ASP A 24 -3.81 -12.12 6.10
N SER A 25 -2.90 -11.31 5.55
CA SER A 25 -2.79 -11.18 4.08
C SER A 25 -2.23 -12.45 3.43
N PHE A 26 -1.65 -13.37 4.22
CA PHE A 26 -1.13 -14.65 3.76
C PHE A 26 -1.25 -15.75 4.83
N ASP A 27 -1.67 -16.96 4.44
CA ASP A 27 -1.76 -18.13 5.34
C ASP A 27 -0.39 -18.81 5.47
N ASP A 28 0.37 -18.42 6.49
CA ASP A 28 1.68 -19.02 6.85
C ASP A 28 1.55 -20.28 7.73
N THR A 29 0.35 -20.80 7.99
CA THR A 29 0.17 -21.93 8.93
C THR A 29 0.95 -23.16 8.48
N GLN A 30 1.04 -23.38 7.17
CA GLN A 30 1.83 -24.47 6.61
C GLN A 30 3.34 -24.22 6.77
N GLU A 31 3.78 -22.96 6.65
CA GLU A 31 5.19 -22.60 6.87
C GLU A 31 5.60 -22.83 8.33
N LEU A 32 4.76 -22.43 9.30
CA LEU A 32 5.04 -22.66 10.71
C LEU A 32 5.18 -24.14 11.04
N LYS A 33 4.27 -24.98 10.51
CA LYS A 33 4.37 -26.44 10.67
C LYS A 33 5.66 -26.99 10.06
N GLU A 34 6.07 -26.46 8.90
CA GLU A 34 7.32 -26.85 8.26
C GLU A 34 8.55 -26.41 9.09
N GLN A 35 8.52 -25.24 9.74
CA GLN A 35 9.58 -24.76 10.63
C GLN A 35 9.65 -25.56 11.94
N GLU A 36 8.49 -25.85 12.56
CA GLU A 36 8.39 -26.69 13.77
C GLU A 36 8.91 -28.13 13.51
N GLU A 37 8.56 -28.73 12.37
CA GLU A 37 9.08 -30.05 11.98
C GLU A 37 10.60 -30.05 11.74
N GLU A 38 11.19 -28.93 11.33
CA GLU A 38 12.64 -28.77 11.14
C GLU A 38 13.38 -28.58 12.49
N GLU A 39 12.80 -27.85 13.44
CA GLU A 39 13.35 -27.69 14.80
C GLU A 39 13.27 -28.98 15.64
N GLU A 40 12.15 -29.72 15.55
CA GLU A 40 11.99 -31.03 16.23
C GLU A 40 12.80 -32.15 15.57
N GLY A 41 13.28 -31.94 14.33
CA GLY A 41 14.03 -32.90 13.52
C GLY A 41 15.45 -33.23 13.99
N GLY A 42 15.94 -32.59 15.07
CA GLY A 42 17.28 -32.78 15.63
C GLY A 42 17.61 -34.18 16.17
N GLY A 43 16.67 -35.14 16.16
CA GLY A 43 16.89 -36.45 16.78
C GLY A 43 16.08 -37.62 16.21
N LYS A 44 16.37 -38.07 14.97
CA LYS A 44 16.49 -39.50 14.57
C LYS A 44 16.51 -39.65 13.04
N LYS A 45 17.56 -40.31 12.52
CA LYS A 45 17.69 -40.71 11.11
C LYS A 45 16.52 -41.61 10.66
N LYS A 46 15.60 -41.08 9.84
CA LYS A 46 14.70 -41.90 9.00
C LYS A 46 15.29 -42.04 7.59
N LYS A 47 15.52 -43.29 7.17
CA LYS A 47 15.93 -43.66 5.81
C LYS A 47 14.82 -43.30 4.81
N GLY A 48 15.19 -42.62 3.72
CA GLY A 48 14.40 -42.58 2.48
C GLY A 48 13.52 -41.34 2.19
N LYS A 49 13.70 -40.19 2.86
CA LYS A 49 13.09 -38.92 2.41
C LYS A 49 14.05 -38.22 1.43
N LYS A 50 13.58 -37.85 0.23
CA LYS A 50 14.27 -36.88 -0.65
C LYS A 50 14.68 -35.69 0.22
N LYS A 51 15.96 -35.28 0.20
CA LYS A 51 16.43 -34.07 0.90
C LYS A 51 15.51 -32.92 0.47
N LYS A 52 14.72 -32.40 1.42
CA LYS A 52 14.01 -31.13 1.25
C LYS A 52 15.10 -30.08 1.04
N ALA A 53 14.94 -29.19 0.05
CA ALA A 53 15.92 -28.12 -0.15
C ALA A 53 15.97 -27.30 1.13
N GLU A 54 17.15 -27.12 1.72
CA GLU A 54 17.33 -26.25 2.87
C GLU A 54 17.00 -24.83 2.44
N LEU A 55 16.00 -24.22 3.09
CA LEU A 55 15.63 -22.83 2.82
C LEU A 55 16.76 -21.91 3.28
N PRO A 56 17.02 -20.82 2.56
CA PRO A 56 18.01 -19.86 3.01
C PRO A 56 17.60 -19.30 4.37
N ILE A 57 18.58 -19.22 5.28
CA ILE A 57 18.42 -18.57 6.59
C ILE A 57 18.11 -17.08 6.40
N PHE A 58 18.62 -16.49 5.31
CA PHE A 58 18.41 -15.10 4.93
C PHE A 58 18.20 -14.99 3.42
N THR A 59 17.13 -14.32 2.99
CA THR A 59 16.92 -14.03 1.55
C THR A 59 17.62 -12.73 1.19
N LYS A 60 18.65 -12.82 0.35
CA LYS A 60 19.37 -11.63 -0.12
C LYS A 60 18.41 -10.69 -0.85
N ARG A 61 18.51 -9.40 -0.51
CA ARG A 61 17.87 -8.30 -1.22
C ARG A 61 18.88 -7.63 -2.14
N ASP A 62 18.54 -7.50 -3.42
CA ASP A 62 19.33 -6.70 -4.34
C ASP A 62 19.16 -5.21 -4.04
N PRO A 63 20.23 -4.41 -4.15
CA PRO A 63 20.14 -2.98 -3.96
C PRO A 63 19.19 -2.36 -5.00
N ILE A 64 18.32 -1.47 -4.54
CA ILE A 64 17.44 -0.66 -5.38
C ILE A 64 18.00 0.75 -5.32
N ASP A 65 18.79 1.12 -6.32
CA ASP A 65 19.42 2.44 -6.38
C ASP A 65 18.35 3.51 -6.62
N ARG A 66 18.36 4.54 -5.76
CA ARG A 66 17.48 5.70 -5.91
C ARG A 66 17.96 6.57 -7.05
N VAL A 67 17.06 6.95 -7.94
CA VAL A 67 17.37 7.96 -8.95
C VAL A 67 17.33 9.34 -8.28
N PRO A 68 18.42 10.13 -8.30
CA PRO A 68 18.40 11.46 -7.71
C PRO A 68 17.28 12.31 -8.30
N PHE A 69 16.68 13.17 -7.47
CA PHE A 69 15.69 14.12 -7.95
C PHE A 69 16.29 14.96 -9.08
N PRO A 70 15.54 15.21 -10.17
CA PRO A 70 16.01 16.07 -11.23
C PRO A 70 16.24 17.48 -10.68
N SER A 71 17.34 18.11 -11.11
CA SER A 71 17.71 19.47 -10.69
C SER A 71 16.81 20.56 -11.30
N THR A 72 16.02 20.20 -12.31
CA THR A 72 15.13 21.09 -13.05
C THR A 72 13.84 20.36 -13.39
N GLY A 73 12.77 21.13 -13.59
CA GLY A 73 11.45 20.60 -13.93
C GLY A 73 10.63 20.23 -12.72
N THR A 74 9.32 20.08 -12.95
CA THR A 74 8.34 19.81 -11.91
C THR A 74 8.27 18.31 -11.66
N THR A 75 8.45 17.87 -10.41
CA THR A 75 8.26 16.47 -9.99
C THR A 75 6.98 16.31 -9.19
N PHE A 76 6.37 15.13 -9.26
CA PHE A 76 5.26 14.74 -8.41
C PHE A 76 5.56 13.39 -7.74
N THR A 77 5.57 13.33 -6.42
CA THR A 77 5.87 12.10 -5.67
C THR A 77 4.63 11.55 -4.98
N VAL A 78 4.34 10.27 -5.20
CA VAL A 78 3.31 9.51 -4.47
C VAL A 78 4.00 8.54 -3.52
N LEU A 79 3.57 8.50 -2.27
CA LEU A 79 3.87 7.41 -1.35
C LEU A 79 2.63 6.56 -1.12
N SER A 80 2.79 5.24 -1.06
CA SER A 80 1.73 4.30 -0.71
C SER A 80 2.19 3.40 0.43
N TRP A 81 1.31 3.15 1.40
CA TRP A 81 1.61 2.31 2.54
C TRP A 81 0.37 1.63 3.14
N ASN A 82 0.35 0.29 3.16
CA ASN A 82 -0.56 -0.45 4.00
C ASN A 82 -0.10 -0.34 5.47
N VAL A 83 -0.88 0.37 6.29
CA VAL A 83 -0.52 0.69 7.67
C VAL A 83 -1.00 -0.34 8.69
N ASN A 84 -1.74 -1.35 8.23
CA ASN A 84 -2.35 -2.38 9.08
C ASN A 84 -3.01 -1.80 10.35
N GLY A 85 -3.83 -0.76 10.15
CA GLY A 85 -4.52 0.00 11.18
C GLY A 85 -3.78 1.27 11.60
N VAL A 86 -4.35 2.43 11.25
CA VAL A 86 -3.81 3.76 11.63
C VAL A 86 -3.66 3.89 13.14
N ARG A 87 -4.60 3.35 13.92
CA ARG A 87 -4.56 3.40 15.40
C ARG A 87 -3.39 2.59 15.96
N ALA A 88 -3.07 1.44 15.37
CA ALA A 88 -1.97 0.60 15.82
C ALA A 88 -0.63 1.28 15.51
N THR A 89 -0.52 1.86 14.31
CA THR A 89 0.61 2.70 13.91
C THR A 89 0.78 3.90 14.84
N ALA A 90 -0.28 4.67 15.11
CA ALA A 90 -0.21 5.83 16.00
C ALA A 90 0.26 5.49 17.43
N LYS A 91 -0.17 4.34 17.98
CA LYS A 91 0.30 3.87 19.31
C LYS A 91 1.80 3.58 19.36
N LYS A 92 2.41 3.23 18.23
CA LYS A 92 3.85 2.95 18.09
C LYS A 92 4.66 4.22 17.81
N GLY A 93 3.99 5.36 17.57
CA GLY A 93 4.59 6.63 17.21
C GLY A 93 4.33 6.98 15.74
N LEU A 94 4.05 8.25 15.47
CA LEU A 94 3.90 8.79 14.10
C LEU A 94 5.23 9.25 13.51
N GLU A 95 6.30 9.24 14.30
CA GLU A 95 7.64 9.68 13.92
C GLU A 95 8.16 8.96 12.66
N PRO A 96 7.98 7.64 12.48
CA PRO A 96 8.36 6.96 11.24
C PRO A 96 7.67 7.55 10.00
N LEU A 97 6.35 7.78 10.09
CA LEU A 97 5.57 8.41 9.03
C LEU A 97 6.03 9.84 8.76
N ARG A 98 6.22 10.63 9.81
CA ARG A 98 6.65 12.03 9.70
C ARG A 98 8.05 12.18 9.11
N ARG A 99 9.01 11.36 9.54
CA ARG A 99 10.38 11.34 9.00
C ARG A 99 10.39 10.95 7.52
N MET A 100 9.56 9.96 7.16
CA MET A 100 9.42 9.56 5.77
C MET A 100 8.87 10.71 4.91
N VAL A 101 7.83 11.40 5.38
CA VAL A 101 7.25 12.55 4.65
C VAL A 101 8.23 13.73 4.60
N GLU A 102 8.98 13.99 5.67
CA GLU A 102 10.02 15.02 5.69
C GLU A 102 11.14 14.73 4.69
N LYS A 103 11.58 13.46 4.60
CA LYS A 103 12.65 13.04 3.70
C LYS A 103 12.22 13.03 2.24
N GLU A 104 11.08 12.41 1.95
CA GLU A 104 10.64 12.14 0.57
C GLU A 104 9.76 13.27 0.01
N MET A 105 9.24 14.15 0.88
CA MET A 105 8.37 15.30 0.55
C MET A 105 7.29 14.97 -0.49
N PRO A 106 6.46 13.93 -0.26
CA PRO A 106 5.45 13.50 -1.21
C PRO A 106 4.40 14.58 -1.48
N ASP A 107 3.89 14.65 -2.70
CA ASP A 107 2.72 15.47 -3.01
C ASP A 107 1.42 14.81 -2.53
N ILE A 108 1.42 13.46 -2.48
CA ILE A 108 0.32 12.67 -1.94
C ILE A 108 0.83 11.42 -1.22
N VAL A 109 0.24 11.14 -0.05
CA VAL A 109 0.45 9.91 0.74
C VAL A 109 -0.84 9.10 0.75
N CYS A 110 -0.74 7.83 0.39
CA CYS A 110 -1.85 6.91 0.23
C CYS A 110 -1.74 5.82 1.29
N LEU A 111 -2.76 5.66 2.12
CA LEU A 111 -2.79 4.66 3.19
C LEU A 111 -3.86 3.60 2.91
N GLN A 112 -3.49 2.33 3.09
CA GLN A 112 -4.40 1.18 3.03
C GLN A 112 -4.54 0.52 4.39
N GLU A 113 -5.61 -0.26 4.56
CA GLU A 113 -6.03 -0.85 5.84
C GLU A 113 -6.05 0.15 6.99
N THR A 114 -6.73 1.27 6.80
CA THR A 114 -6.80 2.28 7.86
C THR A 114 -7.50 1.74 9.10
N LYS A 115 -8.47 0.82 8.91
CA LYS A 115 -9.32 0.19 9.94
C LYS A 115 -10.09 1.23 10.76
N ILE A 116 -10.31 2.40 10.18
CA ILE A 116 -11.04 3.54 10.75
C ILE A 116 -12.52 3.49 10.37
N GLN A 117 -13.37 4.07 11.20
CA GLN A 117 -14.81 4.21 10.97
C GLN A 117 -15.15 5.68 10.70
N GLU A 118 -16.23 5.95 9.98
CA GLU A 118 -16.59 7.31 9.58
C GLU A 118 -16.67 8.30 10.74
N LYS A 119 -17.29 7.87 11.86
CA LYS A 119 -17.40 8.63 13.11
C LYS A 119 -16.06 9.09 13.71
N ASP A 120 -14.96 8.46 13.30
CA ASP A 120 -13.62 8.68 13.83
C ASP A 120 -12.79 9.65 12.98
N VAL A 121 -13.23 9.93 11.75
CA VAL A 121 -12.47 10.70 10.75
C VAL A 121 -12.22 12.13 11.24
N GLU A 122 -13.25 12.82 11.73
CA GLU A 122 -13.11 14.20 12.21
C GLU A 122 -12.14 14.32 13.40
N ALA A 123 -12.16 13.35 14.30
CA ALA A 123 -11.22 13.32 15.40
C ALA A 123 -9.78 13.06 14.91
N LEU A 124 -9.57 12.24 13.86
CA LEU A 124 -8.25 12.05 13.26
C LEU A 124 -7.75 13.30 12.51
N ARG A 125 -8.64 13.99 11.78
CA ARG A 125 -8.35 15.28 11.16
C ARG A 125 -7.91 16.30 12.22
N ALA A 126 -8.60 16.34 13.35
CA ALA A 126 -8.25 17.22 14.47
C ALA A 126 -6.91 16.87 15.14
N GLN A 127 -6.41 15.63 15.02
CA GLN A 127 -5.07 15.26 15.52
C GLN A 127 -3.94 15.70 14.59
N ASP A 128 -4.25 16.18 13.37
CA ASP A 128 -3.28 16.64 12.37
C ASP A 128 -2.08 15.68 12.25
N ILE A 129 -2.40 14.39 12.01
CA ILE A 129 -1.39 13.31 12.05
C ILE A 129 -0.26 13.55 11.03
N LEU A 130 -0.59 14.27 9.94
CA LEU A 130 0.35 14.72 8.93
C LEU A 130 0.16 16.22 8.63
N PRO A 131 0.86 17.11 9.39
CA PRO A 131 0.77 18.55 9.19
C PRO A 131 1.15 18.95 7.76
N GLY A 132 0.43 19.93 7.21
CA GLY A 132 0.63 20.40 5.83
C GLY A 132 -0.21 19.68 4.76
N TYR A 133 -0.92 18.60 5.13
CA TYR A 133 -1.77 17.84 4.21
C TYR A 133 -3.25 17.95 4.57
N ALA A 134 -4.10 18.01 3.55
CA ALA A 134 -5.52 17.72 3.66
C ALA A 134 -5.73 16.21 3.52
N SER A 135 -6.84 15.66 4.03
CA SER A 135 -7.07 14.21 3.98
C SER A 135 -8.50 13.82 3.66
N GLU A 136 -8.63 12.77 2.85
CA GLU A 136 -9.89 12.12 2.50
C GLU A 136 -9.84 10.64 2.88
N TRP A 137 -10.99 10.13 3.34
CA TRP A 137 -11.09 8.82 3.98
C TRP A 137 -12.24 8.02 3.36
N SER A 138 -11.98 6.76 3.03
CA SER A 138 -13.01 5.81 2.62
C SER A 138 -13.07 4.70 3.65
N CYS A 139 -14.13 4.69 4.47
CA CYS A 139 -14.28 3.74 5.56
C CYS A 139 -15.11 2.52 5.17
N SER A 140 -14.81 1.36 5.75
CA SER A 140 -15.68 0.18 5.65
C SER A 140 -17.03 0.43 6.33
N ARG A 141 -18.11 0.13 5.61
CA ARG A 141 -19.50 0.17 6.09
C ARG A 141 -20.04 -1.23 6.45
N THR A 142 -19.32 -2.28 6.07
CA THR A 142 -19.69 -3.69 6.28
C THR A 142 -19.21 -4.25 7.61
N LYS A 143 -17.95 -3.98 7.99
CA LYS A 143 -17.31 -4.51 9.20
C LYS A 143 -16.52 -3.42 9.92
N LEU A 144 -16.62 -3.39 11.24
CA LEU A 144 -15.83 -2.48 12.09
C LEU A 144 -14.38 -2.91 12.16
N GLY A 145 -13.46 -1.94 12.17
CA GLY A 145 -12.01 -2.22 12.26
C GLY A 145 -11.44 -2.98 11.07
N TYR A 146 -12.11 -2.91 9.91
CA TYR A 146 -11.78 -3.71 8.72
C TYR A 146 -11.55 -2.79 7.53
N SER A 147 -10.61 -3.16 6.65
CA SER A 147 -10.31 -2.45 5.40
C SER A 147 -10.12 -0.94 5.63
N GLY A 148 -10.51 -0.12 4.67
CA GLY A 148 -10.45 1.33 4.71
C GLY A 148 -9.19 1.87 4.04
N THR A 149 -9.35 3.00 3.36
CA THR A 149 -8.29 3.71 2.65
C THR A 149 -8.32 5.18 3.01
N ALA A 150 -7.17 5.85 2.93
CA ALA A 150 -7.06 7.29 3.09
C ALA A 150 -6.03 7.86 2.13
N VAL A 151 -6.24 9.10 1.71
CA VAL A 151 -5.25 9.87 0.95
C VAL A 151 -4.98 11.18 1.67
N PHE A 152 -3.73 11.59 1.68
CA PHE A 152 -3.26 12.86 2.20
C PHE A 152 -2.59 13.61 1.06
N PHE A 153 -3.18 14.71 0.58
CA PHE A 153 -2.59 15.55 -0.46
C PHE A 153 -2.25 16.91 0.13
N THR A 154 -1.20 17.55 -0.37
CA THR A 154 -0.73 18.83 0.18
C THR A 154 -1.86 19.86 0.24
N LYS A 155 -1.95 20.66 1.31
CA LYS A 155 -3.00 21.69 1.46
C LYS A 155 -2.98 22.74 0.35
N GLN A 156 -1.86 22.90 -0.36
CA GLN A 156 -1.75 23.75 -1.54
C GLN A 156 -2.56 23.20 -2.73
N SER A 157 -2.68 21.87 -2.82
CA SER A 157 -3.46 21.17 -3.84
C SER A 157 -4.93 20.95 -3.44
N ASP A 158 -5.35 21.41 -2.26
CA ASP A 158 -6.67 21.16 -1.69
C ASP A 158 -7.79 21.78 -2.55
N PRO A 159 -8.69 20.97 -3.14
CA PRO A 159 -9.72 21.47 -4.05
C PRO A 159 -10.81 22.26 -3.31
N TRP A 160 -10.85 22.18 -1.97
CA TRP A 160 -11.89 22.79 -1.14
C TRP A 160 -11.46 24.16 -0.57
N LYS A 161 -10.23 24.61 -0.85
CA LYS A 161 -9.73 25.93 -0.45
C LYS A 161 -9.75 26.91 -1.62
N GLY A 162 -10.79 27.73 -1.66
CA GLY A 162 -10.99 28.79 -2.65
C GLY A 162 -12.35 28.60 -3.32
N ASP A 163 -13.29 29.48 -2.99
CA ASP A 163 -14.63 29.57 -3.58
C ASP A 163 -15.60 28.42 -3.24
N GLY A 164 -16.07 28.42 -1.98
CA GLY A 164 -17.39 27.94 -1.57
C GLY A 164 -17.83 26.54 -2.00
N GLY A 165 -17.67 25.56 -1.10
CA GLY A 165 -18.48 24.34 -1.04
C GLY A 165 -18.43 23.50 -2.32
N GLY A 166 -17.46 22.60 -2.43
CA GLY A 166 -17.33 21.80 -3.64
C GLY A 166 -18.54 20.91 -3.90
N ILE A 167 -18.73 20.68 -5.19
CA ILE A 167 -19.89 20.05 -5.79
C ILE A 167 -19.41 18.67 -6.25
N ASP A 168 -20.15 17.61 -5.93
CA ASP A 168 -19.89 16.31 -6.55
C ASP A 168 -20.23 16.37 -8.05
N ALA A 169 -19.79 15.40 -8.84
CA ALA A 169 -20.09 15.36 -10.27
C ALA A 169 -21.58 15.05 -10.59
N THR A 170 -22.46 15.00 -9.57
CA THR A 170 -23.89 14.74 -9.72
C THR A 170 -24.79 15.90 -9.26
N GLY A 171 -24.20 16.98 -8.73
CA GLY A 171 -24.94 18.13 -8.19
C GLY A 171 -25.65 17.84 -6.85
N ASN A 172 -25.31 16.75 -6.16
CA ASN A 172 -25.91 16.39 -4.87
C ASN A 172 -24.87 16.47 -3.74
N GLY A 173 -25.28 17.04 -2.61
CA GLY A 173 -24.49 16.91 -1.38
C GLY A 173 -24.32 15.43 -1.01
N LEU A 174 -23.24 15.12 -0.29
CA LEU A 174 -23.07 13.83 0.40
C LEU A 174 -24.42 13.39 1.01
N PRO A 175 -24.89 12.15 0.77
CA PRO A 175 -26.12 11.67 1.38
C PRO A 175 -26.02 11.77 2.90
N SER A 176 -26.84 12.65 3.49
CA SER A 176 -26.99 12.79 4.94
C SER A 176 -27.97 11.78 5.55
N ASP A 177 -28.42 10.80 4.78
CA ASP A 177 -29.44 9.86 5.23
C ASP A 177 -28.80 8.72 6.03
N GLU A 178 -28.84 8.91 7.35
CA GLU A 178 -28.51 7.94 8.37
C GLU A 178 -29.64 6.89 8.49
N PRO A 179 -29.48 5.62 8.06
CA PRO A 179 -30.34 4.57 8.57
C PRO A 179 -29.91 4.26 10.01
N ALA A 180 -30.85 4.33 10.95
CA ALA A 180 -30.64 4.04 12.36
C ALA A 180 -29.78 2.78 12.59
N ARG A 181 -28.53 2.96 13.06
CA ARG A 181 -27.59 1.85 13.33
C ARG A 181 -27.35 1.66 14.83
N LYS A 182 -27.34 0.39 15.24
CA LYS A 182 -27.07 -0.08 16.61
C LYS A 182 -25.70 0.43 17.10
N LYS A 183 -25.69 1.00 18.32
CA LYS A 183 -24.47 1.48 19.00
C LYS A 183 -23.53 0.32 19.32
N LEU A 184 -22.46 0.16 18.53
CA LEU A 184 -21.30 -0.69 18.87
C LEU A 184 -20.22 0.18 19.52
N LYS A 185 -19.82 -0.19 20.75
CA LYS A 185 -18.84 0.53 21.57
C LYS A 185 -17.41 0.19 21.11
N GLN A 186 -16.62 1.20 20.76
CA GLN A 186 -15.15 1.15 20.57
C GLN A 186 -14.50 2.31 21.35
N GLY A 187 -13.22 2.17 21.69
CA GLY A 187 -12.48 3.13 22.52
C GLY A 187 -12.28 4.51 21.88
N LYS A 188 -12.17 5.55 22.72
CA LYS A 188 -12.01 6.96 22.28
C LYS A 188 -10.68 7.17 21.54
N ILE A 189 -10.70 7.96 20.46
CA ILE A 189 -9.51 8.26 19.64
C ILE A 189 -8.43 9.02 20.39
N SER A 190 -8.84 9.97 21.25
CA SER A 190 -7.91 10.85 21.98
C SER A 190 -6.92 10.08 22.86
N THR A 191 -7.26 8.86 23.30
CA THR A 191 -6.37 8.05 24.15
C THR A 191 -5.21 7.41 23.41
N PHE A 192 -5.20 7.43 22.07
CA PHE A 192 -4.16 6.81 21.25
C PHE A 192 -3.07 7.77 20.79
N PHE A 193 -3.34 9.08 20.80
CA PHE A 193 -2.40 10.13 20.40
C PHE A 193 -1.78 10.87 21.59
N SER A 194 -2.20 10.56 22.83
CA SER A 194 -1.56 11.10 24.02
C SER A 194 -0.21 10.43 24.27
N PRO A 195 0.87 11.19 24.56
CA PRO A 195 2.13 10.61 25.02
C PRO A 195 1.89 9.75 26.26
N LYS A 196 2.48 8.56 26.33
CA LYS A 196 2.48 7.78 27.58
C LYS A 196 3.16 8.63 28.67
N PRO A 197 2.54 8.85 29.84
CA PRO A 197 3.27 9.43 30.96
C PRO A 197 4.43 8.49 31.29
N SER A 198 5.64 9.05 31.39
CA SER A 198 6.79 8.31 31.91
C SER A 198 6.39 7.74 33.28
N LYS A 199 6.50 6.41 33.44
CA LYS A 199 6.38 5.80 34.77
C LYS A 199 7.59 6.27 35.58
N LYS A 200 7.47 7.40 36.28
CA LYS A 200 8.36 7.73 37.39
C LYS A 200 8.16 6.66 38.46
N SER A 201 9.13 5.78 38.59
CA SER A 201 9.29 4.93 39.77
C SER A 201 9.54 5.82 40.97
N ALA A 202 8.49 6.11 41.73
CA ALA A 202 8.63 6.68 43.06
C ALA A 202 9.07 5.56 44.02
N LYS A 203 10.39 5.44 44.22
CA LYS A 203 10.96 4.95 45.48
C LYS A 203 12.08 5.91 45.86
N GLY A 204 11.77 6.76 46.82
CA GLY A 204 12.75 7.63 47.45
C GLY A 204 13.62 6.84 48.42
N SER A 205 14.92 7.04 48.30
CA SER A 205 15.89 6.98 49.39
C SER A 205 17.09 7.80 48.92
N ALA A 206 17.39 8.88 49.66
CA ALA A 206 18.55 9.73 49.44
C ALA A 206 19.86 8.93 49.49
N PRO A 207 20.94 9.45 48.89
CA PRO A 207 21.98 9.96 49.77
C PRO A 207 22.63 11.26 49.30
N GLU A 208 23.52 11.71 50.17
CA GLU A 208 24.14 13.01 50.36
C GLU A 208 25.11 13.47 49.26
N SER A 209 25.46 14.74 49.40
CA SER A 209 26.42 15.56 48.67
C SER A 209 27.78 14.94 48.37
N GLU A 210 28.31 15.20 47.17
CA GLU A 210 29.70 15.60 46.96
C GLU A 210 29.87 16.36 45.62
N THR A 211 30.59 17.47 45.68
CA THR A 211 30.89 18.43 44.59
C THR A 211 32.14 18.01 43.77
N PRO A 212 32.41 18.67 42.62
CA PRO A 212 32.93 18.00 41.42
C PRO A 212 34.45 18.11 41.23
N THR A 213 35.02 17.20 40.43
CA THR A 213 36.35 17.35 39.84
C THR A 213 36.25 17.61 38.33
N ARG A 214 37.10 18.52 37.87
CA ARG A 214 37.08 19.24 36.58
C ARG A 214 38.07 18.64 35.57
N ALA A 215 37.57 18.37 34.36
CA ALA A 215 38.16 18.51 32.98
C ALA A 215 39.52 17.84 32.65
N PRO A 216 39.93 17.62 31.36
CA PRO A 216 39.93 18.58 30.23
C PRO A 216 39.21 18.05 28.96
N ALA A 217 38.48 18.86 28.19
CA ALA A 217 38.91 19.79 27.13
C ALA A 217 39.62 19.12 25.94
N ALA A 218 38.90 19.05 24.81
CA ALA A 218 39.46 19.01 23.46
C ALA A 218 38.60 19.92 22.56
N GLU A 219 39.30 20.63 21.68
CA GLU A 219 38.99 21.93 21.08
C GLU A 219 38.23 21.88 19.73
N PRO A 220 37.83 23.04 19.15
CA PRO A 220 36.63 23.20 18.32
C PRO A 220 36.89 23.12 16.82
N ALA A 221 35.86 22.75 16.05
CA ALA A 221 35.82 22.93 14.59
C ALA A 221 34.64 23.82 14.20
N THR A 222 34.98 25.10 14.06
CA THR A 222 34.53 26.09 13.07
C THR A 222 33.07 26.08 12.57
N SER A 223 32.37 27.15 12.94
CA SER A 223 31.12 27.62 12.36
C SER A 223 31.24 27.95 10.87
N ALA A 224 30.38 27.36 10.05
CA ALA A 224 29.91 27.98 8.81
C ALA A 224 28.44 28.35 9.01
N ALA A 225 28.15 29.64 8.81
CA ALA A 225 26.87 30.26 9.08
C ALA A 225 25.71 29.59 8.32
N ALA A 226 24.78 28.98 9.05
CA ALA A 226 23.46 28.68 8.53
C ALA A 226 22.71 30.02 8.44
N SER A 227 22.47 30.50 7.21
CA SER A 227 21.54 31.60 6.99
C SER A 227 20.16 31.14 7.47
N THR A 228 19.63 31.89 8.41
CA THR A 228 18.24 31.81 8.88
C THR A 228 17.30 32.02 7.69
N ASN A 229 16.74 30.94 7.15
CA ASN A 229 15.50 31.04 6.40
C ASN A 229 14.34 30.78 7.36
N SER A 230 13.47 31.77 7.37
CA SER A 230 12.29 31.97 8.21
C SER A 230 11.28 30.82 8.14
N ALA A 231 10.48 30.76 9.21
CA ALA A 231 9.50 29.74 9.56
C ALA A 231 8.24 29.67 8.65
N ASP A 232 8.38 29.53 7.33
CA ASP A 232 7.22 29.48 6.40
C ASP A 232 7.29 28.41 5.28
N SER A 233 8.26 27.50 5.28
CA SER A 233 8.24 26.38 4.34
C SER A 233 7.35 25.25 4.87
N LEU A 234 6.10 25.19 4.42
CA LEU A 234 5.23 24.03 4.65
C LEU A 234 5.94 22.74 4.17
N PRO A 235 5.91 21.64 4.94
CA PRO A 235 6.44 20.36 4.48
C PRO A 235 5.53 19.81 3.38
N GLY A 236 6.06 19.69 2.15
CA GLY A 236 5.41 19.00 1.03
C GLY A 236 5.04 19.90 -0.15
N GLY A 237 5.15 19.34 -1.36
CA GLY A 237 4.63 19.96 -2.59
C GLY A 237 5.68 20.68 -3.43
N ARG A 238 6.49 19.93 -4.20
CA ARG A 238 7.36 20.55 -5.23
C ARG A 238 6.59 20.97 -6.47
N SER A 239 5.36 20.47 -6.60
CA SER A 239 4.79 20.21 -7.91
C SER A 239 3.76 21.24 -8.35
N GLY A 240 3.02 21.83 -7.40
CA GLY A 240 1.92 22.77 -7.68
C GLY A 240 0.73 22.16 -8.42
N PHE A 241 0.66 20.84 -8.61
CA PHE A 241 -0.48 20.21 -9.29
C PHE A 241 -1.74 20.33 -8.44
N LYS A 242 -2.81 20.85 -9.06
CA LYS A 242 -4.11 21.03 -8.41
C LYS A 242 -4.91 19.73 -8.43
N VAL A 243 -5.54 19.40 -7.31
CA VAL A 243 -6.60 18.39 -7.30
C VAL A 243 -7.83 19.00 -7.98
N LEU A 244 -8.41 18.26 -8.91
CA LEU A 244 -9.63 18.64 -9.61
C LEU A 244 -10.85 17.94 -9.03
N SER A 245 -10.71 16.69 -8.60
CA SER A 245 -11.80 15.95 -7.94
C SER A 245 -11.26 14.80 -7.09
N VAL A 246 -12.06 14.37 -6.11
CA VAL A 246 -11.84 13.16 -5.33
C VAL A 246 -13.06 12.26 -5.46
N ARG A 247 -12.86 10.97 -5.75
CA ARG A 247 -13.92 9.97 -5.93
C ARG A 247 -13.67 8.75 -5.05
N PHE A 248 -14.73 8.21 -4.47
CA PHE A 248 -14.67 7.05 -3.60
C PHE A 248 -15.18 5.80 -4.32
N GLY A 249 -14.49 4.68 -4.12
CA GLY A 249 -14.88 3.40 -4.71
C GLY A 249 -14.50 3.24 -6.19
N ILE A 250 -14.99 2.16 -6.78
CA ILE A 250 -14.83 1.79 -8.20
C ILE A 250 -16.20 1.56 -8.84
N GLY A 251 -16.36 2.03 -10.09
CA GLY A 251 -17.52 1.70 -10.93
C GLY A 251 -18.89 2.23 -10.48
N GLY A 252 -18.97 3.45 -9.94
CA GLY A 252 -20.26 4.06 -9.54
C GLY A 252 -20.88 3.44 -8.29
N ASP A 253 -22.21 3.28 -8.22
CA ASP A 253 -22.90 2.61 -7.11
C ASP A 253 -22.76 1.07 -7.21
N SER A 254 -21.52 0.58 -7.07
CA SER A 254 -21.23 -0.85 -7.11
C SER A 254 -21.18 -1.46 -5.70
N LYS A 255 -21.48 -2.77 -5.61
CA LYS A 255 -21.38 -3.54 -4.35
C LYS A 255 -19.98 -3.53 -3.75
N HIS A 256 -18.97 -3.22 -4.55
CA HIS A 256 -17.55 -3.14 -4.18
C HIS A 256 -17.25 -1.96 -3.24
N ASN A 257 -18.14 -0.95 -3.19
CA ASN A 257 -17.87 0.32 -2.50
C ASN A 257 -18.29 0.33 -1.03
N ASN A 258 -18.69 -0.82 -0.48
CA ASN A 258 -19.08 -0.93 0.92
C ASN A 258 -17.89 -1.19 1.86
N GLU A 259 -16.73 -1.58 1.32
CA GLU A 259 -15.55 -1.95 2.12
C GLU A 259 -14.50 -0.83 2.22
N GLY A 260 -14.72 0.35 1.64
CA GLY A 260 -13.79 1.49 1.76
C GLY A 260 -12.44 1.27 1.08
N ARG A 261 -12.43 0.55 -0.05
CA ARG A 261 -11.22 -0.03 -0.65
C ARG A 261 -10.54 0.85 -1.69
N SER A 262 -11.12 1.98 -2.09
CA SER A 262 -10.56 2.80 -3.17
C SER A 262 -10.85 4.27 -2.99
N ILE A 263 -9.85 5.09 -3.30
CA ILE A 263 -9.97 6.54 -3.48
C ILE A 263 -9.23 6.93 -4.76
N THR A 264 -9.90 7.68 -5.63
CA THR A 264 -9.30 8.25 -6.83
C THR A 264 -9.20 9.76 -6.68
N VAL A 265 -7.98 10.30 -6.82
CA VAL A 265 -7.70 11.73 -6.87
C VAL A 265 -7.37 12.10 -8.30
N GLU A 266 -8.13 13.00 -8.88
CA GLU A 266 -7.87 13.54 -10.21
C GLU A 266 -7.01 14.79 -10.12
N TYR A 267 -5.91 14.79 -10.87
CA TYR A 267 -5.08 15.96 -11.11
C TYR A 267 -5.24 16.45 -12.55
N GLU A 268 -4.68 17.62 -12.83
CA GLU A 268 -4.71 18.25 -14.17
C GLU A 268 -4.20 17.31 -15.27
N LYS A 269 -3.11 16.58 -15.01
CA LYS A 269 -2.43 15.75 -16.01
C LYS A 269 -2.68 14.24 -15.88
N PHE A 270 -3.10 13.72 -14.73
CA PHE A 270 -3.20 12.28 -14.45
C PHE A 270 -4.17 11.98 -13.30
N PHE A 271 -4.53 10.70 -13.14
CA PHE A 271 -5.25 10.19 -11.98
C PHE A 271 -4.31 9.46 -11.02
N VAL A 272 -4.51 9.62 -9.72
CA VAL A 272 -3.94 8.74 -8.70
C VAL A 272 -5.06 7.88 -8.14
N VAL A 273 -4.95 6.56 -8.27
CA VAL A 273 -5.95 5.61 -7.76
C VAL A 273 -5.31 4.83 -6.62
N THR A 274 -5.74 5.07 -5.39
CA THR A 274 -5.32 4.30 -4.22
C THR A 274 -6.29 3.15 -4.01
N VAL A 275 -5.78 1.92 -3.92
CA VAL A 275 -6.63 0.74 -3.73
C VAL A 275 -6.10 -0.19 -2.64
N TYR A 276 -7.00 -0.80 -1.89
CA TYR A 276 -6.75 -1.96 -1.04
C TYR A 276 -7.57 -3.12 -1.58
N VAL A 277 -6.93 -3.99 -2.36
CA VAL A 277 -7.61 -5.10 -3.05
C VAL A 277 -8.02 -6.17 -2.02
N PRO A 278 -9.22 -6.79 -2.14
CA PRO A 278 -9.63 -7.87 -1.25
C PRO A 278 -8.63 -9.02 -1.26
N ASN A 279 -8.21 -9.43 -0.08
CA ASN A 279 -7.54 -10.72 0.08
C ASN A 279 -8.53 -11.86 -0.24
N SER A 280 -8.03 -12.95 -0.83
CA SER A 280 -8.82 -14.15 -1.12
C SER A 280 -9.24 -14.93 0.14
N GLY A 281 -8.68 -14.57 1.30
CA GLY A 281 -9.02 -15.10 2.61
C GLY A 281 -8.42 -16.49 2.86
N GLU A 282 -8.48 -16.90 4.12
CA GLU A 282 -8.11 -18.25 4.52
C GLU A 282 -8.91 -19.28 3.70
N LYS A 283 -8.24 -20.38 3.32
CA LYS A 283 -8.85 -21.43 2.48
C LYS A 283 -9.46 -20.91 1.17
N LEU A 284 -9.06 -19.71 0.73
CA LEU A 284 -9.47 -19.10 -0.54
C LEU A 284 -10.97 -18.85 -0.65
N VAL A 285 -11.66 -18.64 0.48
CA VAL A 285 -13.13 -18.46 0.55
C VAL A 285 -13.65 -17.27 -0.27
N ARG A 286 -12.80 -16.29 -0.59
CA ARG A 286 -13.14 -15.10 -1.39
C ARG A 286 -12.43 -15.06 -2.74
N LEU A 287 -11.73 -16.12 -3.16
CA LEU A 287 -10.97 -16.13 -4.41
C LEU A 287 -11.84 -15.82 -5.64
N ASP A 288 -13.06 -16.36 -5.68
CA ASP A 288 -14.01 -16.09 -6.77
C ASP A 288 -14.44 -14.62 -6.79
N TYR A 289 -14.80 -14.06 -5.63
CA TYR A 289 -15.13 -12.64 -5.52
C TYR A 289 -13.94 -11.76 -5.94
N ARG A 290 -12.73 -12.12 -5.49
CA ARG A 290 -11.50 -11.41 -5.81
C ARG A 290 -11.24 -11.40 -7.33
N THR A 291 -11.17 -12.56 -7.95
CA THR A 291 -10.66 -12.68 -9.34
C THR A 291 -11.74 -12.51 -10.41
N LYS A 292 -12.98 -12.98 -10.16
CA LYS A 292 -14.06 -12.96 -11.16
C LYS A 292 -14.92 -11.71 -11.10
N GLU A 293 -14.86 -10.96 -10.00
CA GLU A 293 -15.69 -9.78 -9.80
C GLU A 293 -14.86 -8.53 -9.51
N TRP A 294 -14.10 -8.51 -8.40
CA TRP A 294 -13.37 -7.33 -7.96
C TRP A 294 -12.31 -6.91 -8.97
N ASP A 295 -11.45 -7.85 -9.38
CA ASP A 295 -10.39 -7.58 -10.34
C ASP A 295 -11.01 -7.12 -11.68
N VAL A 296 -12.04 -7.82 -12.17
CA VAL A 296 -12.76 -7.41 -13.40
C VAL A 296 -13.30 -5.98 -13.31
N ALA A 297 -13.91 -5.61 -12.18
CA ALA A 297 -14.46 -4.28 -11.96
C ALA A 297 -13.36 -3.21 -11.84
N LEU A 298 -12.26 -3.50 -11.14
CA LEU A 298 -11.14 -2.57 -11.00
C LEU A 298 -10.43 -2.37 -12.34
N LYS A 299 -10.30 -3.41 -13.18
CA LYS A 299 -9.75 -3.30 -14.54
C LYS A 299 -10.60 -2.36 -15.39
N ALA A 300 -11.91 -2.61 -15.43
CA ALA A 300 -12.84 -1.79 -16.18
C ALA A 300 -12.84 -0.33 -15.69
N TYR A 301 -12.70 -0.12 -14.37
CA TYR A 301 -12.59 1.21 -13.80
C TYR A 301 -11.32 1.94 -14.26
N VAL A 302 -10.15 1.30 -14.19
CA VAL A 302 -8.90 1.87 -14.69
C VAL A 302 -8.99 2.22 -16.18
N GLU A 303 -9.54 1.31 -17.00
CA GLU A 303 -9.76 1.54 -18.43
C GLU A 303 -10.71 2.73 -18.68
N SER A 304 -11.76 2.89 -17.85
CA SER A 304 -12.69 4.01 -17.93
C SER A 304 -12.04 5.35 -17.59
N LEU A 305 -11.07 5.37 -16.67
CA LEU A 305 -10.29 6.57 -16.35
C LEU A 305 -9.32 6.89 -17.50
N GLU A 306 -8.61 5.91 -18.04
CA GLU A 306 -7.72 6.11 -19.20
C GLU A 306 -8.47 6.64 -20.42
N ALA A 307 -9.72 6.19 -20.62
CA ALA A 307 -10.59 6.66 -21.71
C ALA A 307 -10.92 8.16 -21.61
N GLN A 308 -10.78 8.78 -20.44
CA GLN A 308 -10.92 10.24 -20.25
C GLN A 308 -9.70 11.03 -20.75
N GLY A 309 -8.69 10.36 -21.29
CA GLY A 309 -7.54 11.02 -21.92
C GLY A 309 -6.40 11.37 -20.97
N LYS A 310 -6.49 11.06 -19.67
CA LYS A 310 -5.38 11.19 -18.70
C LYS A 310 -4.79 9.81 -18.35
N PRO A 311 -3.48 9.69 -18.11
CA PRO A 311 -2.89 8.46 -17.60
C PRO A 311 -3.31 8.21 -16.14
N VAL A 312 -3.25 6.95 -15.74
CA VAL A 312 -3.56 6.47 -14.38
C VAL A 312 -2.27 6.03 -13.69
N VAL A 313 -2.14 6.41 -12.43
CA VAL A 313 -1.13 5.94 -11.48
C VAL A 313 -1.87 5.25 -10.35
N LEU A 314 -2.06 3.94 -10.49
CA LEU A 314 -2.71 3.11 -9.47
C LEU A 314 -1.65 2.69 -8.45
N ASN A 315 -2.00 2.75 -7.17
CA ASN A 315 -1.13 2.37 -6.06
C ASN A 315 -1.87 1.63 -4.96
N GLY A 316 -1.12 0.83 -4.19
CA GLY A 316 -1.60 0.21 -2.96
C GLY A 316 -1.28 -1.27 -2.87
N ASP A 317 -1.83 -1.89 -1.84
CA ASP A 317 -1.76 -3.34 -1.61
C ASP A 317 -2.74 -4.05 -2.54
N LEU A 318 -2.18 -4.73 -3.54
CA LEU A 318 -2.94 -5.49 -4.53
C LEU A 318 -3.15 -6.94 -4.10
N ASN A 319 -2.65 -7.37 -2.95
CA ASN A 319 -2.81 -8.73 -2.42
C ASN A 319 -2.53 -9.80 -3.48
N VAL A 320 -1.44 -9.64 -4.23
CA VAL A 320 -0.92 -10.63 -5.18
C VAL A 320 0.59 -10.47 -5.30
N ALA A 321 1.34 -11.58 -5.28
CA ALA A 321 2.74 -11.62 -5.67
C ALA A 321 2.82 -12.16 -7.11
N HIS A 322 3.00 -11.27 -8.08
CA HIS A 322 2.81 -11.56 -9.50
C HIS A 322 3.82 -12.55 -10.06
N LEU A 323 5.11 -12.24 -9.92
CA LEU A 323 6.20 -13.04 -10.46
C LEU A 323 6.82 -13.94 -9.40
N ASP A 324 7.53 -14.98 -9.80
CA ASP A 324 8.28 -15.79 -8.83
C ASP A 324 9.36 -14.94 -8.13
N LEU A 325 9.88 -13.90 -8.79
CA LEU A 325 10.78 -12.91 -8.18
C LEU A 325 10.14 -12.14 -7.01
N ASP A 326 8.82 -12.12 -6.93
CA ASP A 326 8.03 -11.43 -5.89
C ASP A 326 7.76 -12.31 -4.67
N ILE A 327 8.31 -13.53 -4.64
CA ILE A 327 8.09 -14.54 -3.60
C ILE A 327 9.43 -15.10 -3.12
N TYR A 328 9.66 -15.13 -1.80
CA TYR A 328 10.91 -15.65 -1.25
C TYR A 328 11.08 -17.18 -1.43
N ASN A 329 10.02 -17.96 -1.20
CA ASN A 329 10.06 -19.43 -1.21
C ASN A 329 9.64 -20.04 -2.56
N ARG A 330 10.29 -19.58 -3.64
CA ARG A 330 9.92 -19.92 -5.02
C ARG A 330 9.72 -21.43 -5.21
N GLY A 331 8.58 -21.81 -5.79
CA GLY A 331 8.27 -23.20 -6.12
C GLY A 331 7.80 -24.07 -4.96
N ALA A 332 7.63 -23.52 -3.75
CA ALA A 332 7.02 -24.26 -2.65
C ALA A 332 5.58 -24.69 -3.01
N LYS A 333 5.25 -25.94 -2.71
CA LYS A 333 3.99 -26.59 -3.13
C LYS A 333 2.74 -26.00 -2.51
N HIS A 334 2.88 -25.31 -1.38
CA HIS A 334 1.78 -24.67 -0.68
C HIS A 334 1.40 -23.31 -1.29
N LEU A 335 2.33 -22.61 -1.96
CA LEU A 335 2.09 -21.26 -2.49
C LEU A 335 0.88 -21.18 -3.42
N PRO A 336 0.66 -22.08 -4.40
CA PRO A 336 -0.52 -21.98 -5.27
C PRO A 336 -1.86 -22.18 -4.55
N LYS A 337 -1.85 -22.56 -3.27
CA LYS A 337 -3.03 -22.79 -2.43
C LYS A 337 -3.25 -21.71 -1.37
N ASN A 338 -2.35 -20.74 -1.31
CA ASN A 338 -2.41 -19.62 -0.38
C ASN A 338 -2.85 -18.37 -1.11
N ALA A 339 -3.62 -17.53 -0.43
CA ALA A 339 -4.00 -16.22 -0.94
C ALA A 339 -2.76 -15.40 -1.30
N ALA A 340 -2.91 -14.46 -2.24
CA ALA A 340 -1.87 -13.68 -2.88
C ALA A 340 -0.89 -14.46 -3.79
N THR A 341 -0.84 -15.79 -3.75
CA THR A 341 0.08 -16.58 -4.58
C THR A 341 -0.62 -17.66 -5.43
N THR A 342 -1.97 -17.66 -5.46
CA THR A 342 -2.73 -18.56 -6.32
C THR A 342 -2.46 -18.31 -7.81
N LYS A 343 -2.72 -19.32 -8.64
CA LYS A 343 -2.59 -19.15 -10.09
C LYS A 343 -3.60 -18.12 -10.60
N GLU A 344 -4.81 -18.14 -10.06
CA GLU A 344 -5.94 -17.31 -10.46
C GLU A 344 -5.69 -15.82 -10.17
N GLU A 345 -5.16 -15.47 -8.99
CA GLU A 345 -4.78 -14.09 -8.67
C GLU A 345 -3.65 -13.60 -9.57
N ARG A 346 -2.64 -14.46 -9.82
CA ARG A 346 -1.48 -14.11 -10.66
C ARG A 346 -1.87 -13.95 -12.12
N ASP A 347 -2.66 -14.87 -12.68
CA ASP A 347 -3.18 -14.79 -14.05
C ASP A 347 -4.09 -13.56 -14.22
N SER A 348 -4.95 -13.30 -13.24
CA SER A 348 -5.84 -12.13 -13.22
C SER A 348 -5.02 -10.86 -13.34
N PHE A 349 -4.01 -10.68 -12.47
CA PHE A 349 -3.13 -9.51 -12.51
C PHE A 349 -2.28 -9.43 -13.78
N ASP A 350 -1.72 -10.56 -14.24
CA ASP A 350 -0.92 -10.64 -15.47
C ASP A 350 -1.70 -10.12 -16.68
N SER A 351 -2.99 -10.44 -16.77
CA SER A 351 -3.85 -10.01 -17.89
C SER A 351 -4.01 -8.49 -18.04
N TRP A 352 -3.58 -7.70 -17.04
CA TRP A 352 -3.65 -6.24 -17.05
C TRP A 352 -2.30 -5.63 -17.39
N VAL A 353 -1.23 -6.17 -16.80
CA VAL A 353 0.11 -5.58 -16.84
C VAL A 353 0.97 -6.15 -17.96
N ASN A 354 0.68 -7.36 -18.42
CA ASN A 354 1.39 -8.00 -19.52
C ASN A 354 0.56 -7.89 -20.81
N GLY A 355 1.03 -7.08 -21.76
CA GLY A 355 0.31 -6.82 -23.02
C GLY A 355 -0.91 -5.90 -22.89
N GLY A 356 -1.22 -5.40 -21.69
CA GLY A 356 -2.26 -4.40 -21.45
C GLY A 356 -1.78 -2.95 -21.61
N LYS A 357 -2.66 -2.01 -21.23
CA LYS A 357 -2.40 -0.55 -21.32
C LYS A 357 -1.63 0.03 -20.14
N VAL A 358 -1.47 -0.75 -19.07
CA VAL A 358 -0.73 -0.38 -17.86
C VAL A 358 0.44 -1.33 -17.65
N SER A 359 1.41 -0.95 -16.82
CA SER A 359 2.57 -1.75 -16.44
C SER A 359 2.84 -1.61 -14.94
N ASP A 360 3.39 -2.67 -14.33
CA ASP A 360 4.05 -2.60 -13.04
C ASP A 360 5.30 -1.69 -13.15
N ALA A 361 5.25 -0.53 -12.51
CA ALA A 361 6.34 0.45 -12.56
C ALA A 361 7.62 -0.09 -11.94
N PHE A 362 7.53 -0.81 -10.81
CA PHE A 362 8.73 -1.35 -10.14
C PHE A 362 9.46 -2.33 -11.04
N ARG A 363 8.74 -3.27 -11.66
CA ARG A 363 9.35 -4.25 -12.58
C ARG A 363 9.78 -3.65 -13.90
N ARG A 364 9.25 -2.49 -14.28
CA ARG A 364 9.70 -1.76 -15.46
C ARG A 364 11.06 -1.11 -15.26
N LEU A 365 11.32 -0.56 -14.07
CA LEU A 365 12.62 0.04 -13.71
C LEU A 365 13.62 -0.99 -13.20
N HIS A 366 13.15 -2.02 -12.49
CA HIS A 366 13.96 -3.02 -11.79
C HIS A 366 13.53 -4.45 -12.16
N PRO A 367 13.65 -4.85 -13.45
CA PRO A 367 13.06 -6.09 -13.96
C PRO A 367 13.57 -7.35 -13.27
N ASP A 368 14.87 -7.38 -12.94
CA ASP A 368 15.55 -8.56 -12.42
C ASP A 368 15.82 -8.50 -10.91
N ALA A 369 15.38 -7.44 -10.22
CA ALA A 369 15.70 -7.24 -8.81
C ALA A 369 15.08 -8.34 -7.92
N GLU A 370 15.91 -9.06 -7.17
CA GLU A 370 15.49 -10.10 -6.26
C GLU A 370 15.41 -9.63 -4.80
N GLY A 371 14.57 -10.31 -4.00
CA GLY A 371 14.45 -10.01 -2.56
C GLY A 371 13.80 -8.67 -2.23
N ALA A 372 13.19 -8.02 -3.23
CA ALA A 372 12.47 -6.76 -3.11
C ALA A 372 11.00 -7.01 -2.72
N TYR A 373 10.76 -7.26 -1.44
CA TYR A 373 9.44 -7.51 -0.88
C TYR A 373 8.85 -6.26 -0.23
N THR A 374 7.54 -6.27 -0.02
CA THR A 374 6.81 -5.18 0.64
C THR A 374 5.97 -5.64 1.82
N TYR A 375 5.77 -6.96 1.97
CA TYR A 375 5.08 -7.60 3.08
C TYR A 375 5.94 -8.71 3.69
N TRP A 376 5.89 -8.82 5.02
CA TRP A 376 6.50 -9.91 5.78
C TRP A 376 5.61 -10.35 6.92
N SER A 377 5.36 -11.65 7.02
CA SER A 377 4.55 -12.21 8.11
C SER A 377 5.17 -11.92 9.47
N VAL A 378 4.37 -11.31 10.35
CA VAL A 378 4.73 -11.08 11.76
C VAL A 378 4.73 -12.41 12.51
N ARG A 379 3.84 -13.33 12.13
CA ARG A 379 3.63 -14.61 12.82
C ARG A 379 4.86 -15.51 12.74
N THR A 380 5.54 -15.53 11.59
CA THR A 380 6.77 -16.31 11.38
C THR A 380 8.05 -15.52 11.66
N GLY A 381 7.94 -14.24 12.07
CA GLY A 381 9.11 -13.38 12.26
C GLY A 381 9.91 -13.17 10.97
N ALA A 382 9.23 -13.02 9.83
CA ALA A 382 9.82 -13.17 8.50
C ALA A 382 10.70 -11.98 8.06
N ARG A 383 10.46 -10.78 8.61
CA ARG A 383 11.11 -9.53 8.15
C ARG A 383 12.63 -9.49 8.39
N PRO A 384 13.17 -9.83 9.57
CA PRO A 384 14.62 -9.82 9.81
C PRO A 384 15.42 -10.74 8.86
N VAL A 385 14.80 -11.82 8.38
CA VAL A 385 15.41 -12.78 7.44
C VAL A 385 14.98 -12.56 5.98
N ASN A 386 14.24 -11.48 5.73
CA ASN A 386 13.69 -11.10 4.43
C ASN A 386 12.90 -12.21 3.73
N ARG A 387 12.11 -12.97 4.48
CA ARG A 387 11.17 -13.96 3.92
C ARG A 387 9.83 -13.27 3.66
N GLY A 388 9.68 -12.66 2.49
CA GLY A 388 8.55 -11.79 2.19
C GLY A 388 7.86 -12.06 0.86
N LEU A 389 6.84 -11.25 0.62
CA LEU A 389 6.10 -11.14 -0.64
C LEU A 389 6.11 -9.68 -1.10
N ARG A 390 6.10 -9.43 -2.41
CA ARG A 390 5.81 -8.10 -2.95
C ARG A 390 4.33 -7.99 -3.27
N LEU A 391 3.58 -7.29 -2.42
CA LEU A 391 2.12 -7.15 -2.50
C LEU A 391 1.68 -5.72 -2.83
N ASP A 392 2.57 -4.75 -2.66
CA ASP A 392 2.31 -3.33 -2.86
C ASP A 392 2.91 -2.88 -4.20
N TYR A 393 2.11 -2.20 -5.01
CA TYR A 393 2.47 -1.87 -6.38
C TYR A 393 2.22 -0.40 -6.71
N PHE A 394 2.98 0.10 -7.68
CA PHE A 394 2.53 1.14 -8.58
C PHE A 394 2.26 0.53 -9.96
N VAL A 395 1.01 0.58 -10.41
CA VAL A 395 0.59 0.15 -11.75
C VAL A 395 0.21 1.39 -12.55
N CYS A 396 1.00 1.69 -13.57
CA CYS A 396 0.92 2.96 -14.29
C CYS A 396 0.54 2.74 -15.75
N SER A 397 -0.25 3.65 -16.33
CA SER A 397 -0.47 3.71 -17.78
C SER A 397 0.86 3.69 -18.54
N ASN A 398 0.92 2.93 -19.62
CA ASN A 398 2.13 2.83 -20.45
C ASN A 398 2.58 4.20 -20.99
N ALA A 399 1.65 5.15 -21.14
CA ALA A 399 1.91 6.51 -21.60
C ALA A 399 2.79 7.37 -20.67
N VAL A 400 3.00 6.96 -19.42
CA VAL A 400 3.92 7.66 -18.49
C VAL A 400 5.31 7.04 -18.44
N PHE A 401 5.63 6.09 -19.31
CA PHE A 401 6.99 5.59 -19.46
C PHE A 401 7.62 6.16 -20.73
N GLU A 402 8.93 6.41 -20.71
CA GLU A 402 9.66 6.75 -21.92
C GLU A 402 9.76 5.53 -22.86
N ASP A 403 9.63 5.80 -24.16
CA ASP A 403 9.90 4.81 -25.21
C ASP A 403 11.33 4.28 -25.04
N GLY A 404 11.46 2.96 -24.82
CA GLY A 404 12.74 2.31 -24.53
C GLY A 404 12.92 1.89 -23.06
N ALA A 405 12.08 2.37 -22.14
CA ALA A 405 12.00 1.86 -20.77
C ALA A 405 11.21 0.52 -20.69
N ALA A 406 11.05 -0.21 -21.80
CA ALA A 406 10.30 -1.46 -21.88
C ALA A 406 11.24 -2.66 -22.09
N GLY A 407 11.30 -3.55 -21.11
CA GLY A 407 11.34 -5.01 -21.35
C GLY A 407 12.62 -5.59 -21.95
N GLY A 408 13.72 -5.59 -21.19
CA GLY A 408 14.85 -6.50 -21.42
C GLY A 408 14.62 -7.93 -20.92
N GLY A 409 13.57 -8.18 -20.13
CA GLY A 409 13.26 -9.48 -19.56
C GLY A 409 11.99 -10.08 -20.18
N GLN A 410 12.08 -11.35 -20.59
CA GLN A 410 11.00 -12.20 -21.10
C GLN A 410 10.60 -12.08 -22.58
N ALA A 411 11.60 -12.21 -23.46
CA ALA A 411 11.42 -12.90 -24.74
C ALA A 411 12.65 -13.76 -25.09
N LYS A 412 13.13 -14.58 -24.15
CA LYS A 412 14.13 -15.64 -24.43
C LYS A 412 13.83 -16.93 -23.66
N ALA A 413 12.64 -17.48 -23.87
CA ALA A 413 12.43 -18.92 -23.81
C ALA A 413 11.31 -19.25 -24.80
N THR A 414 11.59 -20.15 -25.76
CA THR A 414 10.67 -20.64 -26.81
C THR A 414 10.47 -19.78 -28.07
N ALA A 415 11.52 -19.57 -28.88
CA ALA A 415 11.35 -19.43 -30.33
C ALA A 415 12.67 -19.70 -31.07
N ARG A 416 12.89 -20.97 -31.42
CA ARG A 416 13.90 -21.33 -32.42
C ARG A 416 13.22 -21.18 -33.80
N ARG A 417 13.72 -20.22 -34.59
CA ARG A 417 13.68 -20.18 -36.06
C ARG A 417 12.38 -19.65 -36.72
N ALA A 418 12.38 -18.35 -37.03
CA ALA A 418 11.85 -17.81 -38.29
C ALA A 418 12.48 -16.42 -38.56
N LYS A 419 13.21 -16.29 -39.67
CA LYS A 419 13.68 -14.99 -40.18
C LYS A 419 12.51 -14.31 -40.87
N GLY A 420 12.08 -13.16 -40.35
CA GLY A 420 11.13 -12.26 -40.99
C GLY A 420 11.39 -10.83 -40.50
N SER A 421 11.57 -9.90 -41.43
CA SER A 421 11.84 -8.48 -41.17
C SER A 421 10.71 -7.83 -40.37
N ALA A 422 11.05 -7.24 -39.21
CA ALA A 422 10.12 -6.44 -38.43
C ALA A 422 9.83 -5.08 -39.12
N PRO A 423 8.58 -4.59 -39.12
CA PRO A 423 8.27 -3.26 -39.61
C PRO A 423 8.73 -2.21 -38.60
N LYS A 424 9.35 -1.14 -39.08
CA LYS A 424 9.71 0.05 -38.28
C LYS A 424 8.42 0.79 -37.87
N GLY A 425 7.97 0.59 -36.64
CA GLY A 425 6.95 1.42 -36.01
C GLY A 425 7.54 2.76 -35.58
N LYS A 426 6.84 3.86 -35.93
CA LYS A 426 7.18 5.23 -35.50
C LYS A 426 7.01 5.36 -33.98
N GLY A 427 7.98 6.01 -33.32
CA GLY A 427 8.02 6.22 -31.88
C GLY A 427 6.83 7.00 -31.33
N ALA A 428 6.35 6.59 -30.17
CA ALA A 428 5.37 7.29 -29.36
C ALA A 428 6.11 8.04 -28.23
N THR A 429 6.62 9.23 -28.57
CA THR A 429 7.11 10.21 -27.58
C THR A 429 6.16 10.29 -26.38
N GLY A 430 6.68 10.17 -25.15
CA GLY A 430 5.92 10.13 -23.89
C GLY A 430 4.72 11.09 -23.89
N ALA A 431 3.53 10.53 -24.08
CA ALA A 431 2.48 11.26 -24.80
C ALA A 431 1.58 12.15 -23.93
N LYS A 432 1.87 12.37 -22.63
CA LYS A 432 0.95 13.11 -21.74
C LYS A 432 1.63 14.02 -20.69
N GLY A 433 2.85 14.49 -20.95
CA GLY A 433 3.46 15.56 -20.16
C GLY A 433 3.92 15.15 -18.75
N MET A 434 3.93 13.86 -18.42
CA MET A 434 4.45 13.27 -17.19
C MET A 434 5.14 11.93 -17.50
N VAL A 435 6.28 11.67 -16.87
CA VAL A 435 7.07 10.45 -17.04
C VAL A 435 7.50 9.90 -15.66
N VAL A 436 7.47 8.59 -15.49
CA VAL A 436 8.01 7.89 -14.32
C VAL A 436 9.52 8.10 -14.26
N HIS A 437 9.98 8.72 -13.17
CA HIS A 437 11.39 9.05 -12.92
C HIS A 437 12.06 8.06 -11.97
N ASP A 438 11.37 7.67 -10.89
CA ASP A 438 11.86 6.72 -9.89
C ASP A 438 10.71 5.87 -9.35
N CYS A 439 10.98 4.63 -8.94
CA CYS A 439 10.06 3.76 -8.22
C CYS A 439 10.85 2.96 -7.19
N PHE A 440 10.51 3.12 -5.91
CA PHE A 440 11.37 2.73 -4.79
C PHE A 440 10.59 2.17 -3.61
N MET A 441 11.32 1.51 -2.70
CA MET A 441 10.80 0.91 -1.47
C MET A 441 11.49 1.52 -0.25
N LEU A 442 10.76 1.67 0.86
CA LEU A 442 11.24 2.29 2.10
C LEU A 442 11.14 1.32 3.28
N ASP A 443 11.74 0.14 3.15
CA ASP A 443 11.66 -0.93 4.15
C ASP A 443 12.14 -0.49 5.53
N GLU A 444 13.38 0.00 5.64
CA GLU A 444 13.96 0.37 6.94
C GLU A 444 13.15 1.45 7.69
N ALA A 445 12.38 2.27 6.97
CA ALA A 445 11.65 3.40 7.53
C ALA A 445 10.53 2.97 8.50
N THR A 446 10.01 1.75 8.38
CA THR A 446 8.80 1.33 9.12
C THR A 446 8.93 -0.02 9.84
N VAL A 447 10.16 -0.51 10.03
CA VAL A 447 10.42 -1.75 10.77
C VAL A 447 9.78 -1.67 12.16
N GLY A 448 8.99 -2.68 12.51
CA GLY A 448 8.27 -2.78 13.78
C GLY A 448 6.95 -1.99 13.83
N VAL A 449 6.60 -1.22 12.80
CA VAL A 449 5.38 -0.41 12.76
C VAL A 449 4.24 -1.14 12.07
N SER A 450 4.44 -1.49 10.79
CA SER A 450 3.53 -2.30 9.96
C SER A 450 4.27 -3.55 9.46
N ASP A 451 3.52 -4.58 9.13
CA ASP A 451 3.97 -5.76 8.38
C ASP A 451 4.24 -5.46 6.90
N HIS A 452 3.76 -4.32 6.41
CA HIS A 452 4.13 -3.77 5.11
C HIS A 452 5.14 -2.63 5.21
N CYS A 453 5.98 -2.47 4.19
CA CYS A 453 6.78 -1.27 4.00
C CYS A 453 6.14 -0.27 3.01
N PRO A 454 6.34 1.03 3.20
CA PRO A 454 5.96 2.03 2.21
C PRO A 454 6.71 1.84 0.90
N ILE A 455 6.04 2.16 -0.19
CA ILE A 455 6.62 2.28 -1.53
C ILE A 455 6.40 3.70 -2.06
N GLY A 456 7.25 4.14 -2.97
CA GLY A 456 7.12 5.45 -3.61
C GLY A 456 7.34 5.41 -5.12
N ILE A 457 6.70 6.35 -5.81
CA ILE A 457 6.98 6.65 -7.21
C ILE A 457 7.15 8.16 -7.36
N THR A 458 8.14 8.57 -8.13
CA THR A 458 8.32 9.97 -8.53
C THR A 458 8.06 10.06 -10.02
N LEU A 459 7.17 10.98 -10.40
CA LEU A 459 6.94 11.39 -11.77
C LEU A 459 7.63 12.73 -12.01
N ARG A 460 8.07 12.99 -13.24
CA ARG A 460 8.53 14.31 -13.67
C ARG A 460 7.72 14.80 -14.86
N SER A 461 7.46 16.10 -14.90
CA SER A 461 6.92 16.73 -16.10
C SER A 461 7.98 16.70 -17.20
N THR A 462 7.56 16.35 -18.41
CA THR A 462 8.37 16.48 -19.63
C THR A 462 8.15 17.81 -20.30
#